data_AF-A0A512IN22-F1
#
_entry.id   AF-A0A512IN22-F1
#
_cell.length_a   1.000
_cell.length_b   1.000
_cell.length_c   1.000
_cell.angle_alpha   90.00
_cell.angle_beta   90.00
_cell.angle_gamma   90.00
#
_symmetry.space_group_name_H-M   'P 1'
#
loop_
_entity.id
_entity.type
_entity.pdbx_description
1 polymer ?
#
loop_
_entity_poly.entity_id
_entity_poly.type
_entity_poly.pdbx_seq_one_letter_code
_entity_poly.pdbx_strand_id
1 'polypeptide(L)'
;MIHFEPVWSRRVAFGKPEFDVVAVVALGSAQGRLCGELAAAIACHLTRSDREAGPGAHGATYYHESEPAFEEATRVLKDLGLAAPVPRADKPDETWYCRHALTMDSEAMPGALASAVIDGARLEAVLSAFLTLACCHDRLPSERTPFTPPTAYEAAMRALVRAGYAQGVGTAFRWTDKIGSAMCRIEAWDENGQSLATLRERDRLAQADAAWRSMPETIRRAHFAKRPVPLVPVVEALTMSWRDGAWHPVDREAPVAPAGQIALARRLIELAQSRA
;
A
#
# COMPACT_ATOMS: atom_id res chain seq x y z
N MET A 1 9.68 80.24 -49.08
CA MET A 1 9.65 78.96 -49.83
C MET A 1 11.07 78.40 -49.81
N ILE A 2 11.41 77.61 -48.80
CA ILE A 2 12.68 76.84 -48.71
C ILE A 2 12.32 75.53 -48.00
N HIS A 3 12.69 74.44 -48.65
CA HIS A 3 12.47 73.04 -48.26
C HIS A 3 13.29 72.64 -47.03
N PHE A 4 12.72 71.74 -46.21
CA PHE A 4 13.45 70.89 -45.28
C PHE A 4 13.26 69.43 -45.70
N GLU A 5 14.36 68.74 -46.02
CA GLU A 5 14.41 67.29 -46.16
C GLU A 5 14.64 66.61 -44.79
N PRO A 6 14.17 65.36 -44.59
CA PRO A 6 14.39 64.61 -43.35
C PRO A 6 15.64 63.70 -43.44
N VAL A 7 16.43 63.66 -42.36
CA VAL A 7 17.54 62.71 -42.19
C VAL A 7 17.12 61.55 -41.28
N TRP A 8 16.89 60.41 -41.95
CA TRP A 8 17.11 59.00 -41.61
C TRP A 8 17.21 58.52 -40.14
N SER A 9 16.34 57.54 -39.87
CA SER A 9 16.19 56.70 -38.67
C SER A 9 17.41 55.85 -38.32
N ARG A 10 17.82 55.86 -37.05
CA ARG A 10 18.60 54.77 -36.42
C ARG A 10 17.65 53.72 -35.85
N ARG A 11 17.64 52.52 -36.44
CA ARG A 11 17.06 51.32 -35.81
C ARG A 11 18.07 50.77 -34.81
N VAL A 12 17.68 50.72 -33.53
CA VAL A 12 18.37 49.94 -32.50
C VAL A 12 17.94 48.48 -32.68
N ALA A 13 18.89 47.60 -32.94
CA ALA A 13 18.67 46.16 -32.96
C ALA A 13 18.50 45.65 -31.53
N PHE A 14 17.28 45.24 -31.18
CA PHE A 14 17.03 44.45 -29.98
C PHE A 14 17.45 43.00 -30.28
N GLY A 15 18.61 42.60 -29.74
CA GLY A 15 18.96 41.19 -29.62
C GLY A 15 17.94 40.49 -28.73
N LYS A 16 17.27 39.47 -29.28
CA LYS A 16 16.46 38.54 -28.47
C LYS A 16 17.41 37.77 -27.55
N PRO A 17 17.08 37.61 -26.26
CA PRO A 17 17.78 36.62 -25.46
C PRO A 17 17.37 35.24 -25.99
N GLU A 18 18.33 34.51 -26.56
CA GLU A 18 18.24 33.07 -26.68
C GLU A 18 18.16 32.52 -25.25
N PHE A 19 16.93 32.19 -24.82
CA PHE A 19 16.74 31.36 -23.66
C PHE A 19 17.30 29.99 -24.01
N ASP A 20 18.40 29.68 -23.34
CA ASP A 20 19.15 28.45 -23.41
C ASP A 20 18.23 27.25 -23.11
N VAL A 21 17.72 26.60 -24.16
CA VAL A 21 16.84 25.41 -24.10
C VAL A 21 17.62 24.18 -23.58
N VAL A 22 18.93 24.31 -23.35
CA VAL A 22 19.85 23.20 -23.06
C VAL A 22 19.93 22.85 -21.56
N ALA A 23 19.36 23.67 -20.65
CA ALA A 23 19.35 23.38 -19.21
C ALA A 23 18.07 22.69 -18.68
N VAL A 24 17.13 22.31 -19.55
CA VAL A 24 15.85 21.64 -19.19
C VAL A 24 15.87 20.11 -19.46
N VAL A 25 17.01 19.59 -19.91
CA VAL A 25 17.30 18.14 -20.00
C VAL A 25 17.97 17.74 -18.68
N ALA A 26 17.45 16.96 -17.73
CA ALA A 26 16.44 15.92 -17.74
C ALA A 26 15.78 15.82 -16.34
N LEU A 27 14.88 16.74 -16.00
CA LEU A 27 14.09 16.57 -14.76
C LEU A 27 13.03 15.48 -14.88
N GLY A 28 12.73 15.00 -16.09
CA GLY A 28 11.71 13.97 -16.36
C GLY A 28 10.32 14.38 -15.86
N SER A 29 9.29 13.61 -16.20
CA SER A 29 7.95 13.87 -15.69
C SER A 29 7.87 13.54 -14.20
N ALA A 30 7.28 14.41 -13.40
CA ALA A 30 7.04 14.16 -11.98
C ALA A 30 6.17 12.91 -11.75
N GLN A 31 5.23 12.65 -12.66
CA GLN A 31 4.40 11.44 -12.68
C GLN A 31 5.24 10.19 -12.97
N GLY A 32 6.16 10.25 -13.93
CA GLY A 32 7.09 9.16 -14.23
C GLY A 32 8.00 8.83 -13.05
N ARG A 33 8.55 9.84 -12.37
CA ARG A 33 9.31 9.63 -11.14
C ARG A 33 8.49 8.99 -10.04
N LEU A 34 7.26 9.48 -9.78
CA LEU A 34 6.36 8.85 -8.82
C LEU A 34 6.12 7.38 -9.18
N CYS A 35 5.78 7.11 -10.44
CA CYS A 35 5.57 5.76 -10.94
C CYS A 35 6.78 4.85 -10.67
N GLY A 36 8.00 5.36 -10.89
CA GLY A 36 9.23 4.58 -10.67
C GLY A 36 9.53 4.34 -9.20
N GLU A 37 9.23 5.28 -8.31
CA GLU A 37 9.38 5.10 -6.85
C GLU A 37 8.41 4.04 -6.31
N LEU A 38 7.17 4.04 -6.82
CA LEU A 38 6.17 3.02 -6.47
C LEU A 38 6.57 1.65 -7.03
N ALA A 39 7.02 1.59 -8.28
CA ALA A 39 7.49 0.37 -8.91
C ALA A 39 8.72 -0.22 -8.20
N ALA A 40 9.65 0.62 -7.77
CA ALA A 40 10.81 0.21 -6.99
C ALA A 40 10.41 -0.46 -5.66
N ALA A 41 9.45 0.14 -4.94
CA ALA A 41 8.93 -0.45 -3.70
C ALA A 41 8.23 -1.80 -3.93
N ILE A 42 7.44 -1.92 -5.02
CA ILE A 42 6.83 -3.19 -5.44
C ILE A 42 7.92 -4.23 -5.73
N ALA A 43 8.94 -3.87 -6.51
CA ALA A 43 10.03 -4.76 -6.89
C ALA A 43 10.78 -5.31 -5.66
N CYS A 44 11.10 -4.44 -4.70
CA CYS A 44 11.70 -4.83 -3.43
C CYS A 44 10.81 -5.79 -2.63
N HIS A 45 9.50 -5.55 -2.59
CA HIS A 45 8.55 -6.43 -1.89
C HIS A 45 8.52 -7.82 -2.51
N LEU A 46 8.35 -7.92 -3.82
CA LEU A 46 8.21 -9.20 -4.52
C LEU A 46 9.50 -10.05 -4.45
N THR A 47 10.67 -9.41 -4.42
CA THR A 47 11.98 -10.08 -4.39
C THR A 47 12.54 -10.26 -2.98
N ARG A 48 11.80 -9.93 -1.92
CA ARG A 48 12.28 -9.97 -0.53
C ARG A 48 12.83 -11.34 -0.08
N SER A 49 12.35 -12.41 -0.70
CA SER A 49 12.71 -13.79 -0.37
C SER A 49 13.91 -14.30 -1.18
N ASP A 50 14.39 -13.54 -2.17
CA ASP A 50 15.55 -13.91 -2.97
C ASP A 50 16.84 -13.65 -2.17
N ARG A 51 17.54 -14.74 -1.83
CA ARG A 51 18.75 -14.69 -1.00
C ARG A 51 20.03 -14.49 -1.80
N GLU A 52 19.98 -14.64 -3.11
CA GLU A 52 21.17 -14.60 -3.97
C GLU A 52 21.48 -13.18 -4.40
N ALA A 53 20.51 -12.52 -5.04
CA ALA A 53 20.66 -11.15 -5.52
C ALA A 53 20.30 -10.10 -4.46
N GLY A 54 19.40 -10.46 -3.53
CA GLY A 54 18.83 -9.55 -2.56
C GLY A 54 17.63 -8.74 -3.10
N PRO A 55 16.88 -8.06 -2.21
CA PRO A 55 15.66 -7.37 -2.60
C PRO A 55 15.92 -6.21 -3.56
N GLY A 56 15.19 -6.17 -4.67
CA GLY A 56 15.20 -5.07 -5.63
C GLY A 56 16.43 -5.01 -6.54
N ALA A 57 17.31 -6.01 -6.51
CA ALA A 57 18.49 -6.07 -7.36
C ALA A 57 18.15 -6.54 -8.79
N HIS A 58 18.90 -6.09 -9.78
CA HIS A 58 18.83 -6.60 -11.14
C HIS A 58 19.06 -8.11 -11.17
N GLY A 59 18.19 -8.84 -11.89
CA GLY A 59 18.23 -10.29 -11.96
C GLY A 59 17.62 -11.00 -10.73
N ALA A 60 17.28 -10.29 -9.66
CA ALA A 60 16.55 -10.88 -8.54
C ALA A 60 15.22 -11.46 -9.03
N THR A 61 14.90 -12.66 -8.55
CA THR A 61 13.81 -13.47 -9.06
C THR A 61 12.72 -13.71 -8.04
N TYR A 62 11.47 -13.79 -8.50
CA TYR A 62 10.33 -14.08 -7.65
C TYR A 62 9.27 -14.90 -8.40
N TYR A 63 8.32 -15.46 -7.67
CA TYR A 63 7.13 -16.12 -8.20
C TYR A 63 5.92 -15.45 -7.57
N HIS A 64 4.86 -15.20 -8.35
CA HIS A 64 3.68 -14.47 -7.86
C HIS A 64 2.68 -15.35 -7.08
N GLU A 65 3.04 -16.61 -6.82
CA GLU A 65 2.30 -17.60 -6.01
C GLU A 65 0.82 -17.81 -6.37
N SER A 66 0.40 -17.40 -7.56
CA SER A 66 -1.02 -17.33 -7.98
C SER A 66 -1.90 -16.52 -7.00
N GLU A 67 -1.30 -15.56 -6.30
CA GLU A 67 -1.98 -14.70 -5.36
C GLU A 67 -2.38 -13.39 -6.07
N PRO A 68 -3.65 -12.93 -6.01
CA PRO A 68 -4.13 -11.83 -6.85
C PRO A 68 -3.32 -10.54 -6.73
N ALA A 69 -2.86 -10.17 -5.53
CA ALA A 69 -2.08 -8.94 -5.35
C ALA A 69 -0.70 -9.03 -6.01
N PHE A 70 -0.06 -10.20 -5.91
CA PHE A 70 1.24 -10.47 -6.50
C PHE A 70 1.14 -10.58 -8.02
N GLU A 71 0.06 -11.16 -8.54
CA GLU A 71 -0.21 -11.19 -9.98
C GLU A 71 -0.37 -9.79 -10.57
N GLU A 72 -1.15 -8.92 -9.93
CA GLU A 72 -1.35 -7.54 -10.39
C GLU A 72 -0.03 -6.75 -10.33
N ALA A 73 0.72 -6.87 -9.23
CA ALA A 73 2.02 -6.25 -9.11
C ALA A 73 3.01 -6.72 -10.19
N THR A 74 3.01 -8.03 -10.49
CA THR A 74 3.82 -8.62 -11.56
C THR A 74 3.41 -8.06 -12.93
N ARG A 75 2.10 -7.98 -13.20
CA ARG A 75 1.56 -7.42 -14.45
C ARG A 75 2.04 -6.00 -14.66
N VAL A 76 1.90 -5.14 -13.65
CA VAL A 76 2.35 -3.76 -13.68
C VAL A 76 3.84 -3.64 -13.97
N LEU A 77 4.69 -4.43 -13.30
CA LEU A 77 6.14 -4.39 -13.56
C LEU A 77 6.49 -4.85 -14.97
N LYS A 78 5.81 -5.87 -15.50
CA LYS A 78 6.01 -6.34 -16.89
C LYS A 78 5.57 -5.31 -17.92
N ASP A 79 4.42 -4.68 -17.72
CA ASP A 79 3.89 -3.65 -18.63
C ASP A 79 4.80 -2.40 -18.68
N LEU A 80 5.56 -2.16 -17.61
CA LEU A 80 6.60 -1.13 -17.53
C LEU A 80 7.97 -1.59 -18.05
N GLY A 81 8.13 -2.86 -18.43
CA GLY A 81 9.41 -3.43 -18.85
C GLY A 81 10.43 -3.61 -17.71
N LEU A 82 9.97 -3.60 -16.46
CA LEU A 82 10.78 -3.69 -15.23
C LEU A 82 10.95 -5.13 -14.73
N ALA A 83 10.16 -6.06 -15.26
CA ALA A 83 10.28 -7.48 -14.99
C ALA A 83 10.07 -8.29 -16.27
N ALA A 84 10.76 -9.42 -16.38
CA ALA A 84 10.64 -10.36 -17.51
C ALA A 84 10.45 -11.80 -16.99
N PRO A 85 9.71 -12.65 -17.72
CA PRO A 85 9.60 -14.06 -17.38
C PRO A 85 10.97 -14.75 -17.54
N VAL A 86 11.28 -15.67 -16.63
CA VAL A 86 12.45 -16.54 -16.69
C VAL A 86 12.03 -17.84 -17.38
N PRO A 87 12.56 -18.15 -18.57
CA PRO A 87 12.16 -19.34 -19.33
C PRO A 87 12.39 -20.63 -18.53
N ARG A 88 11.42 -21.53 -18.60
CA ARG A 88 11.51 -22.85 -17.96
C ARG A 88 11.94 -23.90 -18.97
N ALA A 89 12.84 -24.80 -18.58
CA ALA A 89 13.29 -25.88 -19.46
C ALA A 89 12.14 -26.82 -19.87
N ASP A 90 11.17 -27.06 -18.99
CA ASP A 90 10.02 -27.93 -19.25
C ASP A 90 8.88 -27.24 -20.01
N LYS A 91 8.83 -25.90 -19.98
CA LYS A 91 7.81 -25.07 -20.63
C LYS A 91 8.42 -23.74 -21.09
N PRO A 92 9.20 -23.73 -22.18
CA PRO A 92 9.94 -22.54 -22.61
C PRO A 92 9.03 -21.37 -23.02
N ASP A 93 7.81 -21.66 -23.48
CA ASP A 93 6.83 -20.67 -23.91
C ASP A 93 5.92 -20.16 -22.77
N GLU A 94 6.04 -20.71 -21.56
CA GLU A 94 5.28 -20.24 -20.40
C GLU A 94 5.85 -18.91 -19.89
N THR A 95 5.05 -17.85 -19.99
CA THR A 95 5.45 -16.48 -19.64
C THR A 95 4.68 -15.90 -18.46
N TRP A 96 3.71 -16.62 -17.93
CA TRP A 96 2.92 -16.19 -16.77
C TRP A 96 3.21 -17.06 -15.55
N TYR A 97 2.97 -18.37 -15.63
CA TYR A 97 3.19 -19.29 -14.52
C TYR A 97 4.67 -19.74 -14.42
N CYS A 98 5.57 -18.76 -14.33
CA CYS A 98 7.02 -18.91 -14.26
C CYS A 98 7.63 -17.95 -13.22
N ARG A 99 8.92 -18.13 -12.90
CA ARG A 99 9.64 -17.10 -12.15
C ARG A 99 9.78 -15.86 -13.04
N HIS A 100 9.80 -14.70 -12.42
CA HIS A 100 10.08 -13.43 -13.08
C HIS A 100 11.37 -12.86 -12.51
N ALA A 101 12.16 -12.17 -13.34
CA ALA A 101 13.39 -11.49 -12.96
C ALA A 101 13.26 -9.99 -13.18
N LEU A 102 13.80 -9.18 -12.27
CA LEU A 102 13.91 -7.73 -12.46
C LEU A 102 14.90 -7.42 -13.59
N THR A 103 14.54 -6.49 -14.47
CA THR A 103 15.36 -6.09 -15.63
C THR A 103 16.33 -4.94 -15.32
N MET A 104 16.22 -4.34 -14.13
CA MET A 104 17.13 -3.32 -13.61
C MET A 104 17.04 -3.25 -12.09
N ASP A 105 18.01 -2.58 -11.47
CA ASP A 105 17.96 -2.28 -10.04
C ASP A 105 16.78 -1.34 -9.72
N SER A 106 16.10 -1.62 -8.61
CA SER A 106 14.99 -0.82 -8.09
C SER A 106 15.36 0.66 -7.91
N GLU A 107 16.59 0.94 -7.47
CA GLU A 107 17.12 2.30 -7.32
C GLU A 107 17.18 3.08 -8.64
N ALA A 108 17.27 2.40 -9.79
CA ALA A 108 17.31 3.01 -11.11
C ALA A 108 15.92 3.28 -11.70
N MET A 109 14.86 2.60 -11.21
CA MET A 109 13.50 2.70 -11.75
C MET A 109 12.91 4.12 -11.71
N PRO A 110 13.07 4.94 -10.65
CA PRO A 110 12.62 6.33 -10.63
C PRO A 110 13.21 7.16 -11.77
N GLY A 111 14.50 6.97 -12.06
CA GLY A 111 15.19 7.65 -13.15
C GLY A 111 14.74 7.18 -14.53
N ALA A 112 14.60 5.86 -14.70
CA ALA A 112 14.16 5.26 -15.96
C ALA A 112 12.74 5.71 -16.34
N LEU A 113 11.80 5.66 -15.39
CA LEU A 113 10.41 6.05 -15.65
C LEU A 113 10.20 7.57 -15.68
N ALA A 114 11.10 8.38 -15.14
CA ALA A 114 11.05 9.84 -15.30
C ALA A 114 11.04 10.25 -16.77
N SER A 115 11.73 9.50 -17.63
CA SER A 115 11.85 9.78 -19.06
C SER A 115 10.76 9.10 -19.90
N ALA A 116 9.93 8.25 -19.29
CA ALA A 116 8.85 7.55 -19.95
C ALA A 116 7.57 8.40 -20.01
N VAL A 117 6.76 8.17 -21.05
CA VAL A 117 5.39 8.69 -21.10
C VAL A 117 4.52 7.79 -20.22
N ILE A 118 4.15 8.30 -19.05
CA ILE A 118 3.24 7.65 -18.11
C ILE A 118 1.92 8.41 -18.14
N ASP A 119 0.86 7.75 -18.64
CA ASP A 119 -0.49 8.28 -18.57
C ASP A 119 -1.12 8.06 -17.19
N GLY A 120 -2.30 8.65 -16.98
CA GLY A 120 -3.03 8.53 -15.72
C GLY A 120 -3.45 7.09 -15.41
N ALA A 121 -3.81 6.29 -16.42
CA ALA A 121 -4.28 4.92 -16.21
C ALA A 121 -3.15 4.01 -15.70
N ARG A 122 -1.96 4.16 -16.28
CA ARG A 122 -0.75 3.43 -15.87
C ARG A 122 -0.29 3.83 -14.47
N LEU A 123 -0.31 5.12 -14.15
CA LEU A 123 0.00 5.59 -12.79
C LEU A 123 -1.01 5.03 -11.77
N GLU A 124 -2.30 5.03 -12.10
CA GLU A 124 -3.36 4.48 -11.24
C GLU A 124 -3.20 2.98 -11.01
N ALA A 125 -2.83 2.20 -12.04
CA ALA A 125 -2.56 0.77 -11.90
C ALA A 125 -1.37 0.52 -10.95
N VAL A 126 -0.27 1.26 -11.13
CA VAL A 126 0.92 1.17 -10.28
C VAL A 126 0.60 1.57 -8.84
N LEU A 127 -0.14 2.66 -8.66
CA LEU A 127 -0.57 3.13 -7.35
C LEU A 127 -1.44 2.10 -6.64
N SER A 128 -2.41 1.51 -7.33
CA SER A 128 -3.26 0.46 -6.77
C SER A 128 -2.46 -0.79 -6.41
N ALA A 129 -1.60 -1.28 -7.31
CA ALA A 129 -0.74 -2.44 -7.02
C ALA A 129 0.18 -2.19 -5.80
N PHE A 130 0.79 -1.01 -5.73
CA PHE A 130 1.60 -0.59 -4.59
C PHE A 130 0.79 -0.61 -3.29
N LEU A 131 -0.40 0.01 -3.27
CA LEU A 131 -1.23 0.08 -2.07
C LEU A 131 -1.76 -1.31 -1.66
N THR A 132 -2.13 -2.18 -2.60
CA THR A 132 -2.56 -3.54 -2.28
C THR A 132 -1.45 -4.32 -1.58
N LEU A 133 -0.21 -4.24 -2.07
CA LEU A 133 0.92 -4.88 -1.38
C LEU A 133 1.20 -4.21 -0.04
N ALA A 134 1.38 -2.89 -0.03
CA ALA A 134 1.85 -2.16 1.13
C ALA A 134 0.83 -2.14 2.29
N CYS A 135 -0.47 -2.05 2.00
CA CYS A 135 -1.54 -1.96 2.99
C CYS A 135 -2.22 -3.31 3.31
N CYS A 136 -2.32 -4.24 2.36
CA CYS A 136 -3.01 -5.52 2.59
C CYS A 136 -2.04 -6.66 2.94
N HIS A 137 -0.80 -6.63 2.46
CA HIS A 137 0.18 -7.72 2.64
C HIS A 137 1.35 -7.32 3.54
N ASP A 138 1.69 -6.02 3.58
CA ASP A 138 2.72 -5.46 4.43
C ASP A 138 2.12 -4.59 5.57
N ARG A 139 2.88 -3.59 6.04
CA ARG A 139 2.62 -2.88 7.30
C ARG A 139 2.26 -1.41 7.14
N LEU A 140 1.93 -0.92 5.95
CA LEU A 140 1.41 0.44 5.85
C LEU A 140 -0.04 0.47 6.33
N PRO A 141 -0.39 1.31 7.30
CA PRO A 141 -1.76 1.40 7.77
C PRO A 141 -2.67 1.95 6.67
N SER A 142 -3.90 1.46 6.65
CA SER A 142 -4.95 2.04 5.79
C SER A 142 -5.60 3.26 6.46
N GLU A 143 -5.39 3.46 7.75
CA GLU A 143 -6.00 4.52 8.54
C GLU A 143 -5.45 5.90 8.16
N ARG A 144 -6.27 6.94 8.37
CA ARG A 144 -5.86 8.34 8.18
C ARG A 144 -5.04 8.89 9.34
N THR A 145 -4.70 8.09 10.33
CA THR A 145 -3.84 8.51 11.44
C THR A 145 -2.39 8.64 10.98
N PRO A 146 -1.60 9.59 11.52
CA PRO A 146 -0.18 9.67 11.20
C PRO A 146 0.56 8.36 11.50
N PHE A 147 1.48 7.96 10.62
CA PHE A 147 2.25 6.72 10.74
C PHE A 147 3.69 6.87 10.24
N THR A 148 4.57 5.99 10.72
CA THR A 148 5.95 5.89 10.25
C THR A 148 6.09 4.65 9.37
N PRO A 149 6.39 4.79 8.06
CA PRO A 149 6.57 3.65 7.18
C PRO A 149 7.86 2.90 7.53
N PRO A 150 7.95 1.59 7.26
CA PRO A 150 9.23 0.88 7.19
C PRO A 150 10.18 1.57 6.20
N THR A 151 11.49 1.48 6.45
CA THR A 151 12.53 2.13 5.63
C THR A 151 12.40 1.82 4.13
N ALA A 152 12.03 0.60 3.78
CA ALA A 152 11.82 0.17 2.40
C ALA A 152 10.75 0.99 1.64
N TYR A 153 9.81 1.61 2.35
CA TYR A 153 8.72 2.41 1.78
C TYR A 153 8.96 3.92 1.86
N GLU A 154 10.04 4.38 2.48
CA GLU A 154 10.23 5.80 2.78
C GLU A 154 10.37 6.65 1.51
N ALA A 155 11.10 6.16 0.51
CA ALA A 155 11.27 6.86 -0.77
C ALA A 155 9.93 7.02 -1.52
N ALA A 156 9.16 5.93 -1.61
CA ALA A 156 7.81 5.93 -2.18
C ALA A 156 6.87 6.89 -1.43
N MET A 157 6.90 6.88 -0.09
CA MET A 157 6.07 7.80 0.72
C MET A 157 6.44 9.27 0.49
N ARG A 158 7.73 9.60 0.41
CA ARG A 158 8.17 10.97 0.06
C ARG A 158 7.72 11.37 -1.35
N ALA A 159 7.72 10.44 -2.30
CA ALA A 159 7.19 10.69 -3.65
C ALA A 159 5.68 10.94 -3.64
N LEU A 160 4.91 10.15 -2.88
CA LEU A 160 3.47 10.34 -2.67
C LEU A 160 3.15 11.68 -2.01
N VAL A 161 4.00 12.16 -1.09
CA VAL A 161 3.87 13.52 -0.51
C VAL A 161 4.06 14.59 -1.57
N ARG A 162 5.11 14.51 -2.39
CA ARG A 162 5.35 15.48 -3.48
C ARG A 162 4.19 15.52 -4.49
N ALA A 163 3.56 14.37 -4.72
CA ALA A 163 2.40 14.26 -5.60
C ALA A 163 1.06 14.59 -4.92
N GLY A 164 1.05 14.87 -3.62
CA GLY A 164 -0.14 15.24 -2.85
C GLY A 164 -1.08 14.08 -2.51
N TYR A 165 -0.64 12.83 -2.64
CA TYR A 165 -1.40 11.65 -2.19
C TYR A 165 -1.24 11.40 -0.69
N ALA A 166 -0.11 11.82 -0.13
CA ALA A 166 0.16 11.84 1.30
C ALA A 166 0.58 13.25 1.77
N GLN A 167 0.60 13.46 3.08
CA GLN A 167 1.15 14.66 3.71
C GLN A 167 2.18 14.26 4.76
N GLY A 168 3.24 15.06 4.91
CA GLY A 168 4.18 14.94 6.03
C GLY A 168 3.58 15.54 7.30
N VAL A 169 3.75 14.85 8.43
CA VAL A 169 3.33 15.29 9.77
C VAL A 169 4.48 15.05 10.73
N GLY A 170 5.38 16.02 10.86
CA GLY A 170 6.64 15.84 11.57
C GLY A 170 7.52 14.79 10.88
N THR A 171 7.88 13.73 11.60
CA THR A 171 8.60 12.55 11.05
C THR A 171 7.67 11.46 10.51
N ALA A 172 6.35 11.66 10.62
CA ALA A 172 5.34 10.71 10.18
C ALA A 172 4.68 11.17 8.87
N PHE A 173 3.84 10.29 8.32
CA PHE A 173 3.07 10.51 7.11
C PHE A 173 1.58 10.27 7.38
N ARG A 174 0.72 10.92 6.60
CA ARG A 174 -0.72 10.71 6.65
C ARG A 174 -1.31 10.70 5.24
N TRP A 175 -2.27 9.82 4.99
CA TRP A 175 -3.03 9.79 3.74
C TRP A 175 -3.92 11.03 3.59
N THR A 176 -3.99 11.57 2.36
CA THR A 176 -4.85 12.72 2.01
C THR A 176 -6.15 12.27 1.36
N ASP A 177 -7.06 13.18 1.04
CA ASP A 177 -8.26 12.85 0.25
C ASP A 177 -7.95 12.42 -1.18
N LYS A 178 -6.83 12.88 -1.75
CA LYS A 178 -6.44 12.57 -3.14
C LYS A 178 -6.20 11.08 -3.37
N ILE A 179 -5.77 10.33 -2.34
CA ILE A 179 -5.53 8.88 -2.46
C ILE A 179 -6.83 8.07 -2.34
N GLY A 180 -7.96 8.72 -2.05
CA GLY A 180 -9.23 8.06 -1.74
C GLY A 180 -9.67 7.08 -2.82
N SER A 181 -9.65 7.47 -4.10
CA SER A 181 -10.05 6.59 -5.21
C SER A 181 -9.21 5.31 -5.28
N ALA A 182 -7.89 5.41 -5.07
CA ALA A 182 -7.01 4.26 -5.07
C ALA A 182 -7.24 3.37 -3.84
N MET A 183 -7.48 3.97 -2.67
CA MET A 183 -7.82 3.24 -1.44
C MET A 183 -9.18 2.52 -1.53
N CYS A 184 -10.18 3.12 -2.17
CA CYS A 184 -11.47 2.46 -2.43
C CYS A 184 -11.30 1.27 -3.38
N ARG A 185 -10.48 1.43 -4.44
CA ARG A 185 -10.24 0.37 -5.44
C ARG A 185 -9.63 -0.89 -4.83
N ILE A 186 -8.79 -0.73 -3.81
CA ILE A 186 -8.17 -1.86 -3.09
C ILE A 186 -8.99 -2.31 -1.86
N GLU A 187 -10.23 -1.84 -1.73
CA GLU A 187 -11.13 -2.15 -0.61
C GLU A 187 -10.52 -1.81 0.77
N ALA A 188 -9.63 -0.82 0.82
CA ALA A 188 -9.09 -0.32 2.08
C ALA A 188 -10.04 0.71 2.70
N TRP A 189 -10.68 1.53 1.87
CA TRP A 189 -11.65 2.56 2.27
C TRP A 189 -13.04 2.29 1.67
N ASP A 190 -14.09 2.75 2.34
CA ASP A 190 -15.45 2.79 1.80
C ASP A 190 -15.66 3.98 0.85
N GLU A 191 -16.85 4.09 0.28
CA GLU A 191 -17.24 5.18 -0.64
C GLU A 191 -17.22 6.57 0.02
N ASN A 192 -17.26 6.63 1.36
CA ASN A 192 -17.18 7.87 2.13
C ASN A 192 -15.72 8.23 2.52
N GLY A 193 -14.74 7.45 2.06
CA GLY A 193 -13.33 7.64 2.38
C GLY A 193 -12.95 7.24 3.82
N GLN A 194 -13.77 6.43 4.48
CA GLN A 194 -13.50 5.86 5.80
C GLN A 194 -12.72 4.55 5.66
N SER A 195 -11.69 4.36 6.50
CA SER A 195 -10.94 3.12 6.53
C SER A 195 -11.82 1.96 7.00
N LEU A 196 -11.91 0.90 6.19
CA LEU A 196 -12.60 -0.34 6.57
C LEU A 196 -11.93 -1.01 7.78
N ALA A 197 -10.62 -0.85 7.96
CA ALA A 197 -9.92 -1.35 9.15
C ALA A 197 -10.43 -0.63 10.42
N THR A 198 -10.61 0.70 10.36
CA THR A 198 -11.20 1.48 11.46
C THR A 198 -12.64 1.07 11.74
N LEU A 199 -13.46 0.90 10.70
CA LEU A 199 -14.86 0.46 10.85
C LEU A 199 -14.95 -0.92 11.48
N ARG A 200 -14.20 -1.90 10.95
CA ARG A 200 -14.12 -3.26 11.50
C ARG A 200 -13.63 -3.25 12.95
N GLU A 201 -12.68 -2.38 13.29
CA GLU A 201 -12.19 -2.25 14.66
C GLU A 201 -13.24 -1.66 15.60
N ARG A 202 -13.98 -0.63 15.18
CA ARG A 202 -15.09 -0.08 15.95
C ARG A 202 -16.16 -1.14 16.20
N ASP A 203 -16.51 -1.92 15.18
CA ASP A 203 -17.50 -2.98 15.29
C ASP A 203 -17.01 -4.10 16.22
N ARG A 204 -15.72 -4.46 16.16
CA ARG A 204 -15.08 -5.40 17.10
C ARG A 204 -15.14 -4.90 18.54
N LEU A 205 -14.86 -3.62 18.78
CA LEU A 205 -14.94 -3.04 20.14
C LEU A 205 -16.38 -3.07 20.66
N ALA A 206 -17.37 -2.75 19.82
CA ALA A 206 -18.78 -2.85 20.18
C ALA A 206 -19.19 -4.30 20.50
N GLN A 207 -18.75 -5.27 19.70
CA GLN A 207 -18.97 -6.68 19.96
C GLN A 207 -18.30 -7.16 21.24
N ALA A 208 -17.06 -6.73 21.52
CA ALA A 208 -16.34 -7.09 22.74
C ALA A 208 -17.06 -6.56 23.98
N ASP A 209 -17.54 -5.32 23.94
CA ASP A 209 -18.29 -4.73 25.06
C ASP A 209 -19.65 -5.41 25.26
N ALA A 210 -20.38 -5.71 24.18
CA ALA A 210 -21.61 -6.50 24.25
C ALA A 210 -21.35 -7.88 24.87
N ALA A 211 -20.37 -8.61 24.34
CA ALA A 211 -19.97 -9.93 24.83
C ALA A 211 -19.62 -9.90 26.31
N TRP A 212 -18.84 -8.90 26.76
CA TRP A 212 -18.47 -8.76 28.17
C TRP A 212 -19.67 -8.52 29.08
N ARG A 213 -20.58 -7.62 28.69
CA ARG A 213 -21.75 -7.24 29.49
C ARG A 213 -22.71 -8.40 29.66
N SER A 214 -22.97 -9.16 28.59
CA SER A 214 -23.88 -10.30 28.61
C SER A 214 -23.22 -11.63 28.97
N MET A 215 -21.92 -11.64 29.31
CA MET A 215 -21.17 -12.87 29.57
C MET A 215 -21.76 -13.67 30.73
N PRO A 216 -22.12 -14.96 30.52
CA PRO A 216 -22.51 -15.84 31.60
C PRO A 216 -21.42 -15.91 32.66
N GLU A 217 -21.81 -15.87 33.93
CA GLU A 217 -20.87 -15.87 35.05
C GLU A 217 -20.00 -17.14 35.09
N THR A 218 -20.51 -18.27 34.59
CA THR A 218 -19.74 -19.52 34.45
C THR A 218 -18.55 -19.35 33.50
N ILE A 219 -18.77 -18.73 32.33
CA ILE A 219 -17.72 -18.41 31.35
C ILE A 219 -16.76 -17.36 31.93
N ARG A 220 -17.30 -16.31 32.55
CA ARG A 220 -16.50 -15.24 33.16
C ARG A 220 -15.52 -15.80 34.20
N ARG A 221 -15.99 -16.66 35.11
CA ARG A 221 -15.12 -17.30 36.12
C ARG A 221 -14.13 -18.28 35.51
N ALA A 222 -14.55 -19.09 34.54
CA ALA A 222 -13.69 -20.09 33.93
C ALA A 222 -12.49 -19.47 33.20
N HIS A 223 -12.71 -18.35 32.50
CA HIS A 223 -11.69 -17.78 31.60
C HIS A 223 -11.05 -16.50 32.12
N PHE A 224 -11.74 -15.69 32.93
CA PHE A 224 -11.28 -14.35 33.32
C PHE A 224 -10.96 -14.20 34.83
N ALA A 225 -11.14 -15.24 35.65
CA ALA A 225 -10.85 -15.17 37.09
C ALA A 225 -9.34 -15.14 37.44
N LYS A 226 -8.47 -15.59 36.52
CA LYS A 226 -7.01 -15.67 36.75
C LYS A 226 -6.28 -14.76 35.77
N ARG A 227 -5.18 -14.15 36.24
CA ARG A 227 -4.25 -13.38 35.40
C ARG A 227 -2.94 -14.15 35.20
N PRO A 228 -2.33 -14.08 34.00
CA PRO A 228 -2.85 -13.45 32.79
C PRO A 228 -4.02 -14.24 32.19
N VAL A 229 -4.94 -13.54 31.51
CA VAL A 229 -6.06 -14.18 30.81
C VAL A 229 -5.52 -14.87 29.54
N PRO A 230 -5.64 -16.20 29.42
CA PRO A 230 -5.08 -16.92 28.28
C PRO A 230 -5.94 -16.69 27.02
N LEU A 231 -5.30 -16.39 25.89
CA LEU A 231 -5.99 -16.09 24.63
C LEU A 231 -6.78 -17.30 24.09
N VAL A 232 -6.16 -18.49 24.05
CA VAL A 232 -6.74 -19.68 23.42
C VAL A 232 -8.09 -20.08 24.05
N PRO A 233 -8.22 -20.22 25.39
CA PRO A 233 -9.50 -20.55 26.00
C PRO A 233 -10.60 -19.51 25.77
N VAL A 234 -10.25 -18.22 25.63
CA VAL A 234 -11.22 -17.16 25.31
C VAL A 234 -11.70 -17.29 23.86
N VAL A 235 -10.80 -17.58 22.93
CA VAL A 235 -11.15 -17.84 21.53
C VAL A 235 -12.08 -19.06 21.42
N GLU A 236 -11.79 -20.14 22.13
CA GLU A 236 -12.64 -21.34 22.18
C GLU A 236 -14.04 -21.00 22.71
N ALA A 237 -14.13 -20.30 23.84
CA ALA A 237 -15.42 -19.90 24.41
C ALA A 237 -16.25 -19.03 23.46
N LEU A 238 -15.62 -18.04 22.80
CA LEU A 238 -16.30 -17.21 21.82
C LEU A 238 -16.75 -18.01 20.61
N THR A 239 -15.89 -18.89 20.10
CA THR A 239 -16.19 -19.74 18.94
C THR A 239 -17.38 -20.66 19.21
N MET A 240 -17.46 -21.22 20.42
CA MET A 240 -18.49 -22.21 20.77
C MET A 240 -19.80 -21.61 21.27
N SER A 241 -19.80 -20.33 21.68
CA SER A 241 -20.93 -19.77 22.43
C SER A 241 -21.32 -18.34 22.05
N TRP A 242 -20.49 -17.56 21.36
CA TRP A 242 -20.82 -16.19 20.96
C TRP A 242 -21.19 -16.10 19.48
N ARG A 243 -22.48 -15.95 19.19
CA ARG A 243 -23.03 -15.81 17.82
C ARG A 243 -24.23 -14.88 17.81
N ASP A 244 -24.39 -14.16 16.70
CA ASP A 244 -25.50 -13.20 16.48
C ASP A 244 -25.66 -12.15 17.59
N GLY A 245 -24.53 -11.74 18.21
CA GLY A 245 -24.53 -10.76 19.28
C GLY A 245 -25.03 -11.27 20.63
N ALA A 246 -25.13 -12.58 20.85
CA ALA A 246 -25.57 -13.18 22.09
C ALA A 246 -24.74 -14.41 22.50
N TRP A 247 -24.80 -14.75 23.79
CA TRP A 247 -24.25 -16.00 24.32
C TRP A 247 -25.28 -17.12 24.22
N HIS A 248 -24.85 -18.25 23.67
CA HIS A 248 -25.64 -19.47 23.50
C HIS A 248 -25.02 -20.61 24.30
N PRO A 249 -25.78 -21.65 24.65
CA PRO A 249 -25.22 -22.89 25.16
C PRO A 249 -24.16 -23.44 24.18
N VAL A 250 -23.09 -24.03 24.74
CA VAL A 250 -22.01 -24.64 23.96
C VAL A 250 -22.59 -25.70 23.04
N ASP A 251 -22.54 -25.43 21.73
CA ASP A 251 -22.85 -26.42 20.70
C ASP A 251 -21.62 -27.29 20.46
N ARG A 252 -21.77 -28.61 20.35
CA ARG A 252 -20.61 -29.53 20.21
C ARG A 252 -20.06 -29.57 18.78
N GLU A 253 -20.79 -29.01 17.81
CA GLU A 253 -20.28 -28.83 16.46
C GLU A 253 -19.42 -27.57 16.39
N ALA A 254 -18.11 -27.76 16.22
CA ALA A 254 -17.18 -26.65 16.04
C ALA A 254 -17.53 -25.90 14.73
N PRO A 255 -17.72 -24.57 14.77
CA PRO A 255 -18.01 -23.81 13.56
C PRO A 255 -16.82 -23.84 12.58
N VAL A 256 -17.15 -23.61 11.31
CA VAL A 256 -16.20 -23.54 10.20
C VAL A 256 -15.30 -22.32 10.39
N ALA A 257 -14.10 -22.57 10.96
CA ALA A 257 -12.97 -21.67 11.16
C ALA A 257 -13.22 -20.42 12.07
N PRO A 258 -12.30 -20.11 13.00
CA PRO A 258 -12.41 -18.99 13.94
C PRO A 258 -12.10 -17.62 13.29
N ALA A 259 -12.48 -17.40 12.03
CA ALA A 259 -12.19 -16.17 11.30
C ALA A 259 -12.80 -14.97 12.06
N GLY A 260 -11.94 -14.09 12.58
CA GLY A 260 -12.33 -12.93 13.37
C GLY A 260 -12.37 -13.13 14.90
N GLN A 261 -12.49 -14.36 15.40
CA GLN A 261 -12.62 -14.62 16.85
C GLN A 261 -11.34 -14.33 17.63
N ILE A 262 -10.18 -14.51 17.01
CA ILE A 262 -8.89 -14.15 17.63
C ILE A 262 -8.82 -12.64 17.90
N ALA A 263 -9.25 -11.82 16.94
CA ALA A 263 -9.24 -10.37 17.09
C ALA A 263 -10.26 -9.92 18.15
N LEU A 264 -11.46 -10.50 18.16
CA LEU A 264 -12.47 -10.24 19.18
C LEU A 264 -11.99 -10.65 20.58
N ALA A 265 -11.40 -11.83 20.73
CA ALA A 265 -10.86 -12.33 22.00
C ALA A 265 -9.81 -11.39 22.57
N ARG A 266 -8.89 -10.88 21.74
CA ARG A 266 -7.88 -9.90 22.17
C ARG A 266 -8.53 -8.65 22.76
N ARG A 267 -9.52 -8.07 22.08
CA ARG A 267 -10.25 -6.89 22.59
C ARG A 267 -11.03 -7.18 23.86
N LEU A 268 -11.65 -8.35 23.96
CA LEU A 268 -12.35 -8.78 25.15
C LEU A 268 -11.41 -8.92 26.37
N ILE A 269 -10.21 -9.47 26.15
CA ILE A 269 -9.17 -9.58 27.18
C ILE A 269 -8.68 -8.21 27.63
N GLU A 270 -8.38 -7.31 26.69
CA GLU A 270 -7.98 -5.92 27.00
C GLU A 270 -9.06 -5.20 27.81
N LEU A 271 -10.33 -5.33 27.41
CA LEU A 271 -11.47 -4.77 28.13
C LEU A 271 -11.55 -5.31 29.56
N ALA A 272 -11.43 -6.63 29.74
CA ALA A 272 -11.45 -7.27 31.05
C ALA A 272 -10.31 -6.79 31.95
N GLN A 273 -9.12 -6.59 31.40
CA GLN A 273 -7.95 -6.10 32.12
C GLN A 273 -8.06 -4.63 32.50
N SER A 274 -8.73 -3.80 31.68
CA SER A 274 -8.94 -2.38 31.97
C SER A 274 -9.99 -2.11 33.06
N ARG A 275 -10.88 -3.07 33.33
CA ARG A 275 -12.02 -2.93 34.25
C ARG A 275 -11.82 -3.58 35.62
N ALA A 276 -10.67 -4.21 35.85
CA ALA A 276 -10.35 -4.93 37.08
C ALA A 276 -9.08 -4.40 37.71
#